data_AF-X6LLP5-F1
#
_entry.id   AF-X6LLP5-F1
#
_cell.length_a   1.000
_cell.length_b   1.000
_cell.length_c   1.000
_cell.angle_alpha   90.00
_cell.angle_beta   90.00
_cell.angle_gamma   90.00
#
_symmetry.space_group_name_H-M   'P 1'
#
loop_
_entity.id
_entity.type
_entity.pdbx_description
1 polymer ?
#
loop_
_entity_poly.entity_id
_entity_poly.type
_entity_poly.pdbx_seq_one_letter_code
_entity_poly.pdbx_strand_id
1 'polypeptide(L)'
;MVRAVEYSPFVIKNIDEIVGDNSNVICSGSLDSTIRFWDIRANKKQLHKIKKEDGILSLKFIQLKTKKKEIKSNDCSGINLCYGLRNGYIHIWG
;
A
#
# COMPACT_ATOMS: atom_id res chain seq x y z
N MET A 1 17.07 -0.37 -7.99
CA MET A 1 16.72 1.08 -7.94
C MET A 1 15.22 1.20 -7.67
N VAL A 2 14.83 2.00 -6.67
CA VAL A 2 13.42 2.30 -6.42
C VAL A 2 12.93 3.23 -7.52
N ARG A 3 11.78 2.92 -8.12
CA ARG A 3 11.19 3.68 -9.24
C ARG A 3 9.97 4.49 -8.82
N ALA A 4 9.21 3.97 -7.86
CA ALA A 4 7.98 4.59 -7.39
C ALA A 4 7.92 4.50 -5.87
N VAL A 5 7.38 5.55 -5.24
CA VAL A 5 7.06 5.57 -3.81
C VAL A 5 5.74 6.29 -3.65
N GLU A 6 4.88 5.77 -2.78
CA GLU A 6 3.62 6.43 -2.45
C GLU A 6 3.26 6.22 -1.00
N TYR A 7 2.64 7.24 -0.42
CA TYR A 7 2.12 7.19 0.93
C TYR A 7 0.83 6.38 0.96
N SER A 8 0.74 5.45 1.90
CA SER A 8 -0.47 4.67 2.09
C SER A 8 -1.54 5.50 2.80
N PRO A 9 -2.77 5.59 2.27
CA PRO A 9 -3.87 6.24 2.98
C PRO A 9 -4.41 5.41 4.15
N PHE A 10 -3.85 4.22 4.43
CA PHE A 10 -4.23 3.40 5.58
C PHE A 10 -3.91 4.13 6.90
N VAL A 11 -4.92 4.23 7.77
CA VAL A 11 -4.72 4.47 9.20
C VAL A 11 -4.84 3.11 9.87
N ILE A 12 -3.73 2.38 10.04
CA ILE A 12 -3.76 1.16 10.85
C ILE A 12 -3.76 1.63 12.31
N LYS A 13 -4.88 1.43 12.99
CA LYS A 13 -4.97 1.58 14.45
C LYS A 13 -4.35 0.33 15.05
N ASN A 14 -3.11 0.41 15.53
CA ASN A 14 -2.60 -0.65 16.41
C ASN A 14 -3.36 -0.57 17.73
N ILE A 15 -3.94 -1.69 18.15
CA ILE A 15 -4.73 -1.79 19.39
C ILE A 15 -3.84 -1.70 20.64
N ASP A 16 -2.52 -1.91 20.50
CA ASP A 16 -1.61 -2.11 21.62
C ASP A 16 -0.79 -0.89 22.07
N GLU A 17 -1.04 0.33 21.58
CA GLU A 17 -0.43 1.52 22.19
C GLU A 17 -1.42 2.68 22.38
N ILE A 18 -1.59 3.04 23.64
CA ILE A 18 -2.51 4.03 24.24
C ILE A 18 -2.25 5.48 23.78
N VAL A 19 -1.45 5.74 22.73
CA VAL A 19 -1.19 7.10 22.25
C VAL A 19 -1.22 7.15 20.71
N GLY A 20 -2.41 7.41 20.17
CA GLY A 20 -2.62 8.45 19.15
C GLY A 20 -1.91 8.41 17.80
N ASP A 21 -1.20 7.35 17.42
CA ASP A 21 -0.38 7.40 16.21
C ASP A 21 -0.91 6.53 15.06
N ASN A 22 -1.60 7.18 14.12
CA ASN A 22 -2.03 6.64 12.83
C ASN A 22 -0.84 6.03 12.07
N SER A 23 -0.53 4.74 12.16
CA SER A 23 0.64 4.13 11.48
C SER A 23 0.92 4.73 10.08
N ASN A 24 2.10 5.33 9.92
CA ASN A 24 2.46 6.01 8.68
C ASN A 24 3.16 4.98 7.78
N VAL A 25 2.40 4.36 6.87
CA VAL A 25 2.94 3.35 5.98
C VAL A 25 3.31 3.96 4.63
N ILE A 26 4.51 3.69 4.13
CA ILE A 26 4.88 3.99 2.75
C ILE A 26 4.97 2.70 1.93
N CYS A 27 4.56 2.78 0.68
CA CYS A 27 4.70 1.72 -0.30
C CYS A 27 5.78 2.13 -1.33
N SER A 28 6.63 1.19 -1.72
CA SER A 28 7.70 1.44 -2.69
C SER A 28 7.74 0.34 -3.74
N GLY A 29 8.00 0.71 -4.98
CA GLY A 29 8.07 -0.17 -6.14
C GLY A 29 9.46 -0.08 -6.76
N SER A 30 10.03 -1.23 -7.10
CA SER A 30 11.40 -1.32 -7.57
C SER A 30 11.53 -2.20 -8.81
N LEU A 31 12.60 -1.95 -9.59
CA LEU A 31 12.96 -2.77 -10.75
C LEU A 31 13.41 -4.18 -10.39
N ASP A 32 13.63 -4.47 -9.09
CA ASP A 32 13.85 -5.84 -8.59
C ASP A 32 12.55 -6.67 -8.53
N SER A 33 11.50 -6.20 -9.19
CA SER A 33 10.15 -6.77 -9.21
C SER A 33 9.53 -6.88 -7.83
N THR A 34 9.89 -6.00 -6.89
CA THR A 34 9.29 -5.98 -5.56
C THR A 34 8.50 -4.71 -5.27
N ILE A 35 7.38 -4.91 -4.57
CA ILE A 35 6.65 -3.87 -3.85
C ILE A 35 6.91 -4.09 -2.37
N ARG A 36 7.37 -3.06 -1.66
CA ARG A 36 7.72 -3.14 -0.24
C ARG A 36 6.95 -2.10 0.56
N PHE A 37 6.41 -2.52 1.69
CA PHE A 37 5.72 -1.68 2.67
C PHE A 37 6.63 -1.43 3.85
N TRP A 38 6.65 -0.18 4.32
CA TRP A 38 7.52 0.26 5.40
C TRP A 38 6.71 1.03 6.42
N ASP A 39 6.92 0.73 7.70
CA ASP A 39 6.47 1.57 8.80
C ASP A 39 7.53 2.63 9.07
N ILE A 40 7.20 3.91 8.87
CA ILE A 40 8.16 4.99 9.10
C ILE A 40 8.22 5.43 10.58
N ARG A 41 7.23 5.07 11.41
CA ARG A 41 7.22 5.37 12.85
C ARG A 41 8.01 4.31 13.62
N ALA A 42 7.82 3.04 13.28
CA ALA A 42 8.50 1.91 13.93
C ALA A 42 9.91 1.67 13.37
N ASN A 43 10.81 2.65 13.54
CA ASN A 43 12.23 2.57 13.19
C ASN A 43 12.51 2.03 11.77
N LYS A 44 11.74 2.48 10.77
CA LYS A 44 11.91 2.14 9.34
C LYS A 44 11.85 0.63 9.06
N LYS A 45 11.05 -0.13 9.82
CA LYS A 45 10.93 -1.57 9.62
C LYS A 45 10.16 -1.88 8.34
N GLN A 46 10.69 -2.82 7.55
CA GLN A 46 9.94 -3.42 6.46
C GLN A 46 8.79 -4.24 7.03
N LEU A 47 7.56 -3.87 6.72
CA LEU A 47 6.35 -4.58 7.14
C LEU A 47 6.05 -5.76 6.24
N HIS A 48 6.13 -5.55 4.93
CA HIS A 48 5.72 -6.54 3.96
C HIS A 48 6.47 -6.40 2.62
N LYS A 49 6.60 -7.52 1.90
CA LYS A 49 7.23 -7.60 0.59
C LYS A 49 6.39 -8.45 -0.35
N ILE A 50 5.99 -7.87 -1.46
CA ILE A 50 5.32 -8.57 -2.55
C ILE A 50 6.30 -8.69 -3.70
N LYS A 51 6.50 -9.90 -4.23
CA LYS A 51 7.26 -10.13 -5.46
C LYS A 51 6.29 -10.23 -6.64
N LYS A 52 6.65 -9.60 -7.75
CA LYS A 52 5.94 -9.63 -9.03
C LYS A 52 6.83 -10.26 -10.09
N GLU A 53 6.23 -10.49 -11.25
CA GLU A 53 6.92 -11.12 -12.38
C GLU A 53 7.90 -10.16 -13.05
N ASP A 54 7.64 -8.85 -12.98
CA ASP A 54 8.46 -7.82 -13.63
C ASP A 54 8.62 -6.57 -12.75
N GLY A 55 9.55 -5.69 -13.15
CA GLY A 55 9.92 -4.47 -12.45
C GLY A 55 8.74 -3.51 -12.32
N ILE A 56 8.59 -2.92 -11.14
CA ILE A 56 7.52 -1.96 -10.87
C ILE A 56 7.98 -0.59 -11.34
N LEU A 57 7.18 0.05 -12.21
CA LEU A 57 7.45 1.38 -12.76
C LEU A 57 6.62 2.49 -12.10
N SER A 58 5.40 2.16 -11.66
CA SER A 58 4.48 3.13 -11.05
C SER A 58 3.66 2.48 -9.95
N LEU A 59 3.24 3.30 -8.98
CA LEU A 59 2.34 2.95 -7.89
C LEU A 59 1.28 4.05 -7.76
N LYS A 60 0.03 3.64 -7.56
CA LYS A 60 -1.09 4.53 -7.26
C LYS A 60 -2.09 3.89 -6.30
N PHE A 61 -2.28 4.45 -5.12
CA PHE A 61 -3.43 4.13 -4.29
C PHE A 61 -4.69 4.79 -4.87
N ILE A 62 -5.74 3.99 -5.02
CA ILE A 62 -7.05 4.43 -5.48
C ILE A 62 -8.12 3.95 -4.51
N GLN A 63 -9.13 4.78 -4.26
CA GLN A 63 -10.29 4.38 -3.48
C GLN A 63 -11.43 4.04 -4.44
N LEU A 64 -11.71 2.76 -4.61
CA LEU A 64 -12.85 2.30 -5.40
C LEU A 64 -14.10 2.28 -4.51
N LYS A 65 -15.05 3.16 -4.79
CA LYS A 65 -16.36 3.14 -4.14
C LYS A 65 -17.22 2.08 -4.82
N THR A 66 -17.18 0.84 -4.33
CA THR A 66 -18.14 -0.17 -4.77
C THR A 66 -19.53 0.18 -4.25
N LYS A 67 -20.45 0.54 -5.13
CA LYS A 67 -21.86 0.74 -4.79
C LYS A 67 -22.49 -0.61 -4.42
N LYS A 68 -22.46 -0.98 -3.13
CA LYS A 68 -23.40 -1.87 -2.39
C LYS A 68 -22.67 -2.59 -1.26
N LYS A 69 -22.73 -2.03 -0.05
CA LYS A 69 -23.26 -2.65 1.17
C LYS A 69 -23.05 -1.69 2.33
N GLU A 70 -24.01 -1.71 3.24
CA GLU A 70 -24.13 -0.83 4.39
C GLU A 70 -22.82 -0.68 5.15
N ILE A 71 -22.48 0.57 5.42
CA ILE A 71 -21.30 1.00 6.14
C ILE A 71 -21.43 0.50 7.58
N LYS A 72 -20.70 -0.58 7.91
CA LYS A 72 -20.26 -0.78 9.29
C LYS A 72 -18.95 -0.01 9.44
N SER A 73 -19.01 1.01 10.30
CA SER A 73 -17.93 1.93 10.64
C SER A 73 -16.70 1.16 11.17
N ASN A 74 -15.70 0.93 10.30
CA ASN A 74 -14.26 0.84 10.60
C ASN A 74 -13.43 0.20 9.47
N ASP A 75 -14.04 -0.28 8.39
CA ASP A 75 -13.27 -0.99 7.37
C ASP A 75 -12.56 -0.07 6.37
N CYS A 76 -11.27 -0.36 6.15
CA CYS A 76 -10.47 0.16 5.03
C CYS A 76 -10.93 -0.41 3.66
N SER A 77 -12.21 -0.82 3.53
CA SER A 77 -12.77 -1.73 2.51
C SER A 77 -12.90 -1.18 1.09
N GLY A 78 -12.11 -0.18 0.72
CA GLY A 78 -12.15 0.37 -0.65
C GLY A 78 -10.82 0.82 -1.22
N ILE A 79 -9.72 0.71 -0.49
CA ILE A 79 -8.41 1.16 -0.98
C ILE A 79 -7.75 0.02 -1.77
N ASN A 80 -7.49 0.27 -3.04
CA ASN A 80 -6.76 -0.62 -3.92
C ASN A 80 -5.43 0.04 -4.31
N LEU A 81 -4.38 -0.75 -4.43
CA LEU A 81 -3.09 -0.37 -4.97
C LEU A 81 -3.02 -0.77 -6.45
N CYS A 82 -2.95 0.24 -7.32
CA CYS A 82 -2.60 0.06 -8.72
C CYS A 82 -1.10 0.14 -8.90
N TYR A 83 -0.53 -0.71 -9.75
CA TYR A 83 0.88 -0.66 -10.11
C TYR A 83 1.10 -1.02 -11.57
N GLY A 84 2.00 -0.29 -12.22
CA GLY A 84 2.46 -0.55 -13.58
C GLY A 84 3.72 -1.39 -13.57
N LEU A 85 3.74 -2.41 -14.42
CA LEU A 85 4.90 -3.27 -14.65
C LEU A 85 5.69 -2.81 -15.89
N ARG A 86 6.96 -3.22 -15.98
CA ARG A 86 7.84 -2.89 -17.10
C ARG A 86 7.38 -3.52 -18.43
N ASN A 87 6.69 -4.65 -18.38
CA ASN A 87 6.03 -5.28 -19.54
C ASN A 87 4.81 -4.50 -20.09
N GLY A 88 4.42 -3.38 -19.47
CA GLY A 88 3.34 -2.52 -19.92
C GLY A 88 1.97 -2.83 -19.30
N TYR A 89 1.83 -3.91 -18.54
CA TYR A 89 0.57 -4.22 -17.87
C TYR A 89 0.38 -3.41 -16.59
N ILE A 90 -0.86 -3.04 -16.33
CA ILE A 90 -1.30 -2.42 -15.08
C ILE A 90 -2.09 -3.47 -14.30
N HIS A 91 -1.71 -3.66 -13.04
CA HIS A 91 -2.40 -4.56 -12.13
C HIS A 91 -2.98 -3.78 -10.96
N ILE A 92 -4.08 -4.29 -10.42
CA ILE A 92 -4.76 -3.74 -9.24
C ILE A 92 -4.70 -4.80 -8.14
N TRP A 93 -4.39 -4.37 -6.93
CA TRP A 93 -4.33 -5.20 -5.74
C TRP A 93 -5.13 -4.54 -4.62
N GLY A 94 -6.14 -5.20 -4.08
CA GLY A 94 -6.99 -4.71 -3.00
C GLY A 94 -7.85 -5.81 -2.42
#